data_AF-A0A970BNT8-F1
#
_entry.id   AF-A0A970BNT8-F1
#
_cell.length_a   1.000
_cell.length_b   1.000
_cell.length_c   1.000
_cell.angle_alpha   90.00
_cell.angle_beta   90.00
_cell.angle_gamma   90.00
#
_symmetry.space_group_name_H-M   'P 1'
#
loop_
_entity.id
_entity.type
_entity.pdbx_description
1 polymer ?
#
loop_
_entity_poly.entity_id
_entity_poly.type
_entity_poly.pdbx_seq_one_letter_code
_entity_poly.pdbx_strand_id
1 'polypeptide(L)'
;MEGPKQRRFLETVQEGLINAFLLAFLALMIVTAHTAATEVTINDGGYLYRYRGRAVDVAALLKEKEITLRPNDTIDVDLDVPLVQGMEINIQRAIPVRIHTKDGVEQLWTTATHVAGALNVAGIEFKETDEVEPGLWTPLRPNQAIVLTEIDVEKEIEVEKLAFAEERQADASLIRGKTKVVQEGVEGLKQKVYRVVYANGKECKRELVAEEIIREPISKIVAVGTAPPPEFLLASRGGTKSEEQNAVRGVCNGTASWYGGSFHGCNTHYGEIFNKNEMTAASRTLGYSTKVKVTFLKTGRSVIVRINDYGPFNGHIIDLSEAAAQEIGLKPHGVGKVKLEVLE
;
A
#
# COMPACT_ATOMS: atom_id res chain seq x y z
N MET A 1 -12.00 -89.44 79.40
CA MET A 1 -13.09 -88.50 79.68
C MET A 1 -12.46 -87.26 80.30
N GLU A 2 -12.24 -86.21 79.52
CA GLU A 2 -11.93 -84.90 80.11
C GLU A 2 -13.18 -84.38 80.82
N GLY A 3 -13.05 -83.98 82.07
CA GLY A 3 -14.18 -83.53 82.89
C GLY A 3 -14.82 -82.25 82.33
N PRO A 4 -16.11 -81.99 82.59
CA PRO A 4 -16.86 -80.86 82.02
C PRO A 4 -16.24 -79.49 82.32
N LYS A 5 -15.46 -79.36 83.39
CA LYS A 5 -14.69 -78.13 83.71
C LYS A 5 -13.49 -77.90 82.78
N GLN A 6 -12.82 -78.99 82.36
CA GLN A 6 -11.63 -78.94 81.51
C GLN A 6 -12.00 -78.62 80.06
N ARG A 7 -13.13 -79.17 79.58
CA ARG A 7 -13.73 -78.78 78.29
C ARG A 7 -14.15 -77.32 78.23
N ARG A 8 -14.85 -76.82 79.25
CA ARG A 8 -15.22 -75.39 79.34
C ARG A 8 -14.01 -74.47 79.39
N PHE A 9 -12.94 -74.88 80.08
CA PHE A 9 -11.69 -74.12 80.09
C PHE A 9 -11.02 -74.08 78.71
N LEU A 10 -10.94 -75.23 78.03
CA LEU A 10 -10.40 -75.31 76.66
C LEU A 10 -11.25 -74.50 75.67
N GLU A 11 -12.58 -74.55 75.76
CA GLU A 11 -13.49 -73.75 74.94
C GLU A 11 -13.29 -72.24 75.18
N THR A 12 -13.17 -71.81 76.44
CA THR A 12 -12.95 -70.39 76.79
C THR A 12 -11.60 -69.87 76.27
N VAL A 13 -10.54 -70.69 76.41
CA VAL A 13 -9.21 -70.37 75.89
C VAL A 13 -9.20 -70.35 74.36
N GLN A 14 -9.91 -71.28 73.72
CA GLN A 14 -10.04 -71.36 72.27
C GLN A 14 -10.83 -70.16 71.70
N GLU A 15 -11.93 -69.76 72.32
CA GLU A 15 -12.69 -68.55 71.97
C GLU A 15 -11.85 -67.27 72.17
N GLY A 16 -11.09 -67.20 73.26
CA GLY A 16 -10.14 -66.10 73.51
C GLY A 16 -9.06 -65.99 72.43
N LEU A 17 -8.49 -67.14 72.00
CA LEU A 17 -7.51 -67.21 70.92
C LEU A 17 -8.10 -66.82 69.56
N ILE A 18 -9.31 -67.28 69.24
CA ILE A 18 -10.00 -66.92 68.00
C ILE A 18 -10.28 -65.40 67.97
N ASN A 19 -10.80 -64.83 69.06
CA ASN A 19 -11.06 -63.39 69.15
C ASN A 19 -9.78 -62.57 69.06
N ALA A 20 -8.69 -63.01 69.71
CA ALA A 20 -7.38 -62.36 69.60
C ALA A 20 -6.82 -62.40 68.17
N PHE A 21 -6.98 -63.53 67.47
CA PHE A 21 -6.56 -63.66 66.07
C PHE A 21 -7.41 -62.80 65.14
N LEU A 22 -8.73 -62.72 65.38
CA LEU A 22 -9.65 -61.89 64.59
C LEU A 22 -9.35 -60.39 64.75
N LEU A 23 -9.04 -59.95 65.98
CA LEU A 23 -8.61 -58.58 66.26
C LEU A 23 -7.25 -58.26 65.66
N ALA A 24 -6.28 -59.19 65.74
CA ALA A 24 -4.96 -59.03 65.12
C ALA A 24 -5.07 -58.99 63.58
N PHE A 25 -5.93 -59.81 62.99
CA PHE A 25 -6.21 -59.83 61.56
C PHE A 25 -6.92 -58.54 61.12
N LEU A 26 -7.89 -58.05 61.88
CA LEU A 26 -8.56 -56.78 61.62
C LEU A 26 -7.57 -55.60 61.72
N ALA A 27 -6.71 -55.58 62.75
CA ALA A 27 -5.67 -54.57 62.89
C ALA A 27 -4.67 -54.63 61.73
N LEU A 28 -4.26 -55.83 61.29
CA LEU A 28 -3.41 -56.02 60.12
C LEU A 28 -4.10 -55.57 58.83
N MET A 29 -5.38 -55.88 58.63
CA MET A 29 -6.19 -55.38 57.51
C MET A 29 -6.26 -53.85 57.51
N ILE A 30 -6.50 -53.22 58.66
CA ILE A 30 -6.53 -51.77 58.80
C ILE A 30 -5.15 -51.17 58.51
N VAL A 31 -4.07 -51.74 59.04
CA VAL A 31 -2.70 -51.28 58.77
C VAL A 31 -2.36 -51.46 57.29
N THR A 32 -2.65 -52.61 56.68
CA THR A 32 -2.40 -52.86 55.26
C THR A 32 -3.19 -51.89 54.37
N ALA A 33 -4.45 -51.59 54.71
CA ALA A 33 -5.28 -50.59 54.03
C ALA A 33 -4.71 -49.16 54.19
N HIS A 34 -4.26 -48.77 55.38
CA HIS A 34 -3.59 -47.47 55.59
C HIS A 34 -2.20 -47.39 54.93
N THR A 35 -1.57 -48.53 54.63
CA THR A 35 -0.30 -48.56 53.89
C THR A 35 -0.47 -48.63 52.36
N ALA A 36 -1.69 -48.83 51.86
CA ALA A 36 -1.96 -48.98 50.43
C ALA A 36 -1.66 -47.67 49.69
N ALA A 37 -0.95 -47.78 48.57
CA ALA A 37 -0.63 -46.65 47.72
C ALA A 37 -1.74 -46.46 46.67
N THR A 38 -2.21 -45.23 46.50
CA THR A 38 -3.21 -44.86 45.49
C THR A 38 -2.54 -44.83 44.12
N GLU A 39 -3.17 -45.45 43.12
CA GLU A 39 -2.75 -45.35 41.72
C GLU A 39 -3.57 -44.31 40.97
N VAL A 40 -2.89 -43.41 40.26
CA VAL A 40 -3.48 -42.29 39.50
C VAL A 40 -2.77 -42.19 38.15
N THR A 41 -3.49 -41.82 37.09
CA THR A 41 -2.90 -41.51 35.78
C THR A 41 -2.92 -40.00 35.55
N ILE A 42 -1.77 -39.43 35.21
CA ILE A 42 -1.65 -38.03 34.83
C ILE A 42 -1.37 -37.97 33.33
N ASN A 43 -2.22 -37.29 32.58
CA ASN A 43 -2.01 -36.95 31.18
C ASN A 43 -1.55 -35.50 31.10
N ASP A 44 -0.25 -35.28 30.98
CA ASP A 44 0.35 -33.96 30.90
C ASP A 44 0.66 -33.60 29.45
N GLY A 45 -0.22 -32.84 28.80
CA GLY A 45 -0.02 -32.43 27.40
C GLY A 45 0.15 -33.60 26.43
N GLY A 46 -0.43 -34.76 26.74
CA GLY A 46 -0.30 -36.00 25.97
C GLY A 46 0.72 -37.01 26.55
N TYR A 47 1.53 -36.61 27.53
CA TYR A 47 2.46 -37.51 28.20
C TYR A 47 1.77 -38.21 29.38
N LEU A 48 1.66 -39.53 29.30
CA LEU A 48 1.01 -40.34 30.33
C LEU A 48 2.00 -40.77 31.41
N TYR A 49 1.72 -40.38 32.65
CA TYR A 49 2.43 -40.80 33.86
C TYR A 49 1.51 -41.64 34.72
N ARG A 50 2.01 -42.79 35.18
CA ARG A 50 1.34 -43.56 36.23
C ARG A 50 1.98 -43.24 37.56
N TYR A 51 1.18 -42.68 38.45
CA TYR A 51 1.55 -42.48 39.83
C TYR A 51 1.06 -43.64 40.67
N ARG A 52 1.91 -44.11 41.57
CA ARG A 52 1.53 -44.96 42.70
C ARG A 52 2.21 -44.43 43.94
N GLY A 53 1.44 -43.91 44.89
CA GLY A 53 2.02 -43.32 46.10
C GLY A 53 0.98 -42.94 47.15
N ARG A 54 1.32 -41.99 48.01
CA ARG A 54 0.52 -41.60 49.19
C ARG A 54 0.27 -40.08 49.26
N ALA A 55 0.40 -39.37 48.13
CA ALA A 55 -0.03 -37.99 48.04
C ALA A 55 -1.50 -37.87 48.47
N VAL A 56 -1.80 -36.82 49.24
CA VAL A 56 -3.11 -36.65 49.88
C VAL A 56 -4.13 -36.11 48.88
N ASP A 57 -3.71 -35.16 48.05
CA ASP A 57 -4.54 -34.45 47.06
C ASP A 57 -3.76 -34.24 45.74
N VAL A 58 -4.44 -33.66 44.75
CA VAL A 58 -3.87 -33.33 43.44
C VAL A 58 -2.67 -32.38 43.59
N ALA A 59 -2.75 -31.34 44.43
CA ALA A 59 -1.66 -30.39 44.64
C ALA A 59 -0.38 -31.08 45.16
N ALA A 60 -0.49 -31.94 46.16
CA ALA A 60 0.62 -32.69 46.73
C ALA A 60 1.22 -33.65 45.70
N LEU A 61 0.38 -34.30 44.88
CA LEU A 61 0.82 -35.16 43.79
C LEU A 61 1.64 -34.39 42.75
N LEU A 62 1.12 -33.28 42.25
CA LEU A 62 1.81 -32.46 41.26
C LEU A 62 3.15 -31.95 41.82
N LYS A 63 3.16 -31.51 43.08
CA LYS A 63 4.39 -31.08 43.77
C LYS A 63 5.41 -32.21 43.92
N GLU A 64 4.98 -33.41 44.31
CA GLU A 64 5.86 -34.59 44.43
C GLU A 64 6.47 -34.98 43.09
N LYS A 65 5.72 -34.81 41.99
CA LYS A 65 6.19 -35.08 40.62
C LYS A 65 6.89 -33.92 39.95
N GLU A 66 7.13 -32.83 40.68
CA GLU A 66 7.74 -31.61 40.15
C GLU A 66 6.98 -31.04 38.93
N ILE A 67 5.69 -31.35 38.83
CA ILE A 67 4.80 -30.85 37.78
C ILE A 67 4.28 -29.48 38.21
N THR A 68 4.75 -28.44 37.54
CA THR A 68 4.30 -27.06 37.78
C THR A 68 3.32 -26.62 36.68
N LEU A 69 2.19 -26.04 37.05
CA LEU A 69 1.24 -25.43 36.11
C LEU A 69 1.74 -24.04 35.73
N ARG A 70 1.93 -23.78 34.43
CA ARG A 70 2.30 -22.45 33.92
C ARG A 70 1.05 -21.57 33.83
N PRO A 71 1.21 -20.24 33.74
CA PRO A 71 0.10 -19.37 33.37
C PRO A 71 -0.58 -19.88 32.09
N ASN A 72 -1.90 -19.96 32.10
CA ASN A 72 -2.78 -20.46 31.02
C ASN A 72 -2.78 -21.97 30.76
N ASP A 73 -1.99 -22.78 31.47
CA ASP A 73 -2.24 -24.23 31.50
C ASP A 73 -3.59 -24.48 32.22
N THR A 74 -4.34 -25.49 31.79
CA THR A 74 -5.60 -25.88 32.47
C THR A 74 -5.52 -27.32 32.95
N ILE A 75 -6.24 -27.61 34.02
CA ILE A 75 -6.37 -28.92 34.63
C ILE A 75 -7.86 -29.23 34.78
N ASP A 76 -8.27 -30.46 34.52
CA ASP A 76 -9.67 -30.90 34.58
C ASP A 76 -10.17 -31.21 36.00
N VAL A 77 -9.26 -31.25 36.97
CA VAL A 77 -9.54 -31.51 38.39
C VAL A 77 -8.97 -30.40 39.27
N ASP A 78 -9.74 -29.98 40.26
CA ASP A 78 -9.30 -29.01 41.27
C ASP A 78 -8.12 -29.53 42.12
N LEU A 79 -7.26 -28.61 42.55
CA LEU A 79 -5.99 -28.93 43.20
C LEU A 79 -6.14 -29.50 44.62
N ASP A 80 -7.23 -29.21 45.30
CA ASP A 80 -7.54 -29.65 46.67
C ASP A 80 -8.33 -30.96 46.72
N VAL A 81 -8.65 -31.56 45.57
CA VAL A 81 -9.38 -32.83 45.49
C VAL A 81 -8.50 -33.99 45.99
N PRO A 82 -8.97 -34.81 46.94
CA PRO A 82 -8.25 -36.00 47.40
C PRO A 82 -8.09 -37.04 46.30
N LEU A 83 -6.95 -37.75 46.30
CA LEU A 83 -6.69 -38.78 45.29
C LEU A 83 -7.49 -40.07 45.54
N VAL A 84 -8.09 -40.60 44.47
CA VAL A 84 -8.80 -41.89 44.49
C VAL A 84 -8.18 -42.90 43.53
N GLN A 85 -8.35 -44.19 43.82
CA GLN A 85 -7.78 -45.28 43.02
C GLN A 85 -8.32 -45.23 41.58
N GLY A 86 -7.42 -45.19 40.60
CA GLY A 86 -7.75 -45.15 39.19
C GLY A 86 -8.13 -43.76 38.66
N MET A 87 -7.95 -42.70 39.45
CA MET A 87 -8.22 -41.33 39.02
C MET A 87 -7.38 -40.94 37.79
N GLU A 88 -7.98 -40.20 36.87
CA GLU A 88 -7.30 -39.61 35.73
C GLU A 88 -7.27 -38.09 35.88
N ILE A 89 -6.11 -37.49 35.67
CA ILE A 89 -5.87 -36.05 35.74
C ILE A 89 -5.33 -35.61 34.40
N ASN A 90 -6.06 -34.75 33.69
CA ASN A 90 -5.66 -34.22 32.39
C ASN A 90 -5.21 -32.76 32.53
N ILE A 91 -3.95 -32.51 32.22
CA ILE A 91 -3.36 -31.18 32.15
C ILE A 91 -3.25 -30.80 30.68
N GLN A 92 -4.00 -29.77 30.26
CA GLN A 92 -3.85 -29.17 28.95
C GLN A 92 -2.81 -28.06 29.01
N ARG A 93 -1.66 -28.33 28.40
CA ARG A 93 -0.55 -27.38 28.32
C ARG A 93 -0.85 -26.30 27.29
N ALA A 94 -0.77 -25.04 27.71
CA ALA A 94 -0.79 -23.91 26.81
C ALA A 94 0.42 -23.97 25.87
N ILE A 95 0.17 -23.75 24.59
CA ILE A 95 1.20 -23.64 23.56
C ILE A 95 1.42 -22.17 23.21
N PRO A 96 2.67 -21.76 22.95
CA PRO A 96 2.96 -20.42 22.47
C PRO A 96 2.61 -20.34 20.98
N VAL A 97 1.92 -19.28 20.56
CA VAL A 97 1.69 -18.92 19.17
C VAL A 97 2.04 -17.44 18.96
N ARG A 98 2.36 -17.06 17.72
CA ARG A 98 2.64 -15.67 17.35
C ARG A 98 1.54 -15.16 16.44
N ILE A 99 0.93 -14.06 16.80
CA ILE A 99 -0.13 -13.42 16.02
C ILE A 99 0.45 -12.15 15.40
N HIS A 100 0.41 -12.08 14.08
CA HIS A 100 0.85 -10.95 13.27
C HIS A 100 -0.39 -10.19 12.81
N THR A 101 -0.48 -8.92 13.20
CA THR A 101 -1.55 -7.99 12.80
C THR A 101 -0.94 -6.74 12.16
N LYS A 102 -1.77 -5.79 11.75
CA LYS A 102 -1.30 -4.46 11.29
C LYS A 102 -0.51 -3.70 12.36
N ASP A 103 -0.81 -3.95 13.63
CA ASP A 103 -0.25 -3.23 14.78
C ASP A 103 1.08 -3.84 15.28
N GLY A 104 1.41 -5.06 14.83
CA GLY A 104 2.68 -5.70 15.13
C GLY A 104 2.58 -7.21 15.31
N VAL A 105 3.50 -7.75 16.12
CA VAL A 105 3.57 -9.19 16.43
C VAL A 105 3.41 -9.38 17.92
N GLU A 106 2.41 -10.17 18.32
CA GLU A 106 2.13 -10.53 19.69
C GLU A 106 2.37 -12.03 19.92
N GLN A 107 2.90 -12.40 21.09
CA GLN A 107 3.00 -13.81 21.49
C GLN A 107 1.89 -14.16 22.47
N LEU A 108 1.06 -15.14 22.11
CA LEU A 108 -0.03 -15.64 22.93
C LEU A 108 0.26 -17.06 23.44
N TRP A 109 0.00 -17.31 24.72
CA TRP A 109 -0.03 -18.65 25.29
C TRP A 109 -1.47 -19.10 25.43
N THR A 110 -1.87 -20.15 24.71
CA THR A 110 -3.27 -20.59 24.64
C THR A 110 -3.42 -22.11 24.67
N THR A 111 -4.53 -22.58 25.24
CA THR A 111 -5.01 -23.97 25.19
C THR A 111 -5.92 -24.23 23.99
N ALA A 112 -6.20 -23.21 23.18
CA ALA A 112 -7.00 -23.37 21.96
C ALA A 112 -6.39 -24.43 21.04
N THR A 113 -7.26 -25.20 20.40
CA THR A 113 -6.85 -26.29 19.50
C THR A 113 -6.67 -25.85 18.05
N HIS A 114 -7.31 -24.75 17.65
CA HIS A 114 -7.31 -24.23 16.28
C HIS A 114 -7.16 -22.71 16.26
N VAL A 115 -6.78 -22.16 15.09
CA VAL A 115 -6.51 -20.72 14.89
C VAL A 115 -7.65 -19.81 15.35
N ALA A 116 -8.90 -20.14 15.03
CA ALA A 116 -10.07 -19.37 15.45
C ALA A 116 -10.16 -19.21 16.98
N GLY A 117 -9.89 -20.31 17.71
CA GLY A 117 -9.90 -20.29 19.16
C GLY A 117 -8.79 -19.41 19.73
N ALA A 118 -7.60 -19.42 19.12
CA ALA A 118 -6.49 -18.55 19.54
C ALA A 118 -6.81 -17.07 19.33
N LEU A 119 -7.39 -16.70 18.18
CA LEU A 119 -7.79 -15.31 17.91
C LEU A 119 -8.88 -14.84 18.89
N ASN A 120 -9.85 -15.70 19.22
CA ASN A 120 -10.87 -15.39 20.21
C ASN A 120 -10.28 -15.20 21.61
N VAL A 121 -9.33 -16.05 22.03
CA VAL A 121 -8.61 -15.90 23.32
C VAL A 121 -7.78 -14.62 23.35
N ALA A 122 -7.22 -14.20 22.20
CA ALA A 122 -6.51 -12.92 22.07
C ALA A 122 -7.46 -11.70 22.08
N GLY A 123 -8.77 -11.90 22.01
CA GLY A 123 -9.74 -10.80 21.88
C GLY A 123 -9.66 -10.08 20.53
N ILE A 124 -9.18 -10.76 19.49
CA ILE A 124 -9.03 -10.19 18.15
C ILE A 124 -10.31 -10.45 17.36
N GLU A 125 -11.00 -9.37 17.02
CA GLU A 125 -12.14 -9.38 16.10
C GLU A 125 -11.67 -9.11 14.66
N PHE A 126 -12.31 -9.75 13.68
CA PHE A 126 -12.00 -9.60 12.26
C PHE A 126 -13.27 -9.73 11.41
N LYS A 127 -13.28 -9.10 10.24
CA LYS A 127 -14.39 -9.10 9.28
C LYS A 127 -14.35 -10.36 8.41
N GLU A 128 -15.47 -10.69 7.76
CA GLU A 128 -15.50 -11.78 6.77
C GLU A 128 -14.60 -11.52 5.55
N THR A 129 -14.29 -10.25 5.28
CA THR A 129 -13.37 -9.84 4.21
C THR A 129 -11.90 -10.00 4.58
N ASP A 130 -11.59 -10.12 5.87
CA ASP A 130 -10.21 -10.23 6.35
C ASP A 130 -9.66 -11.63 6.08
N GLU A 131 -8.36 -11.69 5.81
CA GLU A 131 -7.68 -12.95 5.52
C GLU A 131 -6.89 -13.43 6.74
N VAL A 132 -7.10 -14.68 7.13
CA VAL A 132 -6.37 -15.34 8.24
C VAL A 132 -5.58 -16.52 7.71
N GLU A 133 -4.27 -16.46 7.91
CA GLU A 133 -3.35 -17.53 7.56
C GLU A 133 -2.58 -18.07 8.77
N PRO A 134 -2.53 -19.38 9.00
CA PRO A 134 -3.30 -20.41 8.30
C PRO A 134 -4.79 -20.34 8.67
N GLY A 135 -5.64 -21.01 7.88
CA GLY A 135 -7.09 -20.88 8.00
C GLY A 135 -7.63 -21.19 9.40
N LEU A 136 -8.79 -20.62 9.73
CA LEU A 136 -9.42 -20.63 11.06
C LEU A 136 -9.51 -21.99 11.76
N TRP A 137 -9.73 -23.07 11.01
CA TRP A 137 -9.86 -24.44 11.54
C TRP A 137 -8.57 -25.25 11.43
N THR A 138 -7.44 -24.60 11.15
CA THR A 138 -6.13 -25.26 11.16
C THR A 138 -5.72 -25.56 12.59
N PRO A 139 -5.32 -26.81 12.92
CA PRO A 139 -4.82 -27.13 14.24
C PRO A 139 -3.56 -26.33 14.59
N LEU A 140 -3.47 -25.90 15.85
CA LEU A 140 -2.33 -25.12 16.33
C LEU A 140 -1.13 -26.01 16.67
N ARG A 141 0.06 -25.45 16.41
CA ARG A 141 1.36 -26.03 16.74
C ARG A 141 2.18 -25.04 17.57
N PRO A 142 3.09 -25.53 18.42
CA PRO A 142 3.99 -24.65 19.17
C PRO A 142 4.78 -23.71 18.25
N ASN A 143 4.83 -22.44 18.62
CA ASN A 143 5.49 -21.33 17.94
C ASN A 143 4.95 -21.01 16.52
N GLN A 144 3.77 -21.51 16.18
CA GLN A 144 3.11 -21.24 14.91
C GLN A 144 2.81 -19.75 14.75
N ALA A 145 3.08 -19.22 13.56
CA ALA A 145 2.67 -17.88 13.18
C ALA A 145 1.23 -17.92 12.62
N ILE A 146 0.40 -17.02 13.12
CA ILE A 146 -0.94 -16.70 12.64
C ILE A 146 -0.85 -15.27 12.11
N VAL A 147 -1.24 -15.05 10.87
CA VAL A 147 -1.22 -13.77 10.19
C VAL A 147 -2.65 -13.37 9.93
N LEU A 148 -3.06 -12.24 10.49
CA LEU A 148 -4.33 -11.59 10.20
C LEU A 148 -4.06 -10.38 9.30
N THR A 149 -4.67 -10.38 8.13
CA THR A 149 -4.61 -9.28 7.16
C THR A 149 -5.98 -8.62 7.10
N GLU A 150 -6.08 -7.40 7.62
CA GLU A 150 -7.31 -6.61 7.52
C GLU A 150 -7.47 -6.13 6.07
N ILE A 151 -8.62 -6.43 5.45
CA ILE A 151 -8.93 -6.04 4.07
C ILE A 151 -10.09 -5.06 4.07
N ASP A 152 -9.79 -3.83 3.63
CA ASP A 152 -10.77 -2.77 3.43
C ASP A 152 -10.97 -2.50 1.94
N VAL A 153 -12.23 -2.32 1.53
CA VAL A 153 -12.59 -2.01 0.14
C VAL A 153 -13.35 -0.69 0.13
N GLU A 154 -12.72 0.34 -0.42
CA GLU A 154 -13.28 1.69 -0.49
C GLU A 154 -13.59 2.10 -1.93
N LYS A 155 -14.54 3.04 -2.07
CA LYS A 155 -14.82 3.71 -3.34
C LYS A 155 -14.21 5.09 -3.32
N GLU A 156 -13.20 5.31 -4.15
CA GLU A 156 -12.58 6.62 -4.31
C GLU A 156 -13.08 7.30 -5.58
N ILE A 157 -13.29 8.62 -5.50
CA ILE A 157 -13.72 9.44 -6.63
C ILE A 157 -12.59 10.41 -6.98
N GLU A 158 -12.14 10.36 -8.22
CA GLU A 158 -11.15 11.29 -8.77
C GLU A 158 -11.80 12.13 -9.86
N VAL A 159 -11.60 13.45 -9.81
CA VAL A 159 -12.09 14.37 -10.83
C VAL A 159 -10.92 14.82 -11.70
N GLU A 160 -10.96 14.41 -12.96
CA GLU A 160 -9.99 14.77 -14.00
C GLU A 160 -10.53 15.94 -14.83
N LYS A 161 -9.66 16.92 -15.11
CA LYS A 161 -9.98 18.05 -15.99
C LYS A 161 -9.76 17.68 -17.45
N LEU A 162 -10.73 17.98 -18.30
CA LEU A 162 -10.62 17.81 -19.75
C LEU A 162 -10.30 19.15 -20.41
N ALA A 163 -9.19 19.20 -21.15
CA ALA A 163 -8.83 20.37 -21.92
C ALA A 163 -9.89 20.66 -23.00
N PHE A 164 -10.11 21.93 -23.30
CA PHE A 164 -10.95 22.35 -24.43
C PHE A 164 -10.12 22.55 -25.70
N ALA A 165 -10.76 22.36 -26.86
CA ALA A 165 -10.12 22.61 -28.15
C ALA A 165 -10.15 24.11 -28.52
N GLU A 166 -9.14 24.59 -29.25
CA GLU A 166 -9.18 25.90 -29.92
C GLU A 166 -9.61 25.71 -31.38
N GLU A 167 -10.74 26.29 -31.76
CA GLU A 167 -11.29 26.25 -33.10
C GLU A 167 -11.16 27.61 -33.78
N ARG A 168 -10.66 27.62 -35.02
CA ARG A 168 -10.49 28.85 -35.80
C ARG A 168 -11.56 28.96 -36.87
N GLN A 169 -12.36 30.01 -36.81
CA GLN A 169 -13.46 30.24 -37.74
C GLN A 169 -13.15 31.42 -38.66
N ALA A 170 -13.24 31.24 -39.98
CA ALA A 170 -13.04 32.33 -40.91
C ALA A 170 -14.16 33.38 -40.80
N ASP A 171 -13.80 34.66 -40.70
CA ASP A 171 -14.74 35.78 -40.64
C ASP A 171 -14.39 36.82 -41.72
N ALA A 172 -15.28 36.94 -42.71
CA ALA A 172 -15.12 37.85 -43.84
C ALA A 172 -15.40 39.33 -43.50
N SER A 173 -15.90 39.62 -42.28
CA SER A 173 -16.04 41.00 -41.78
C SER A 173 -14.76 41.50 -41.12
N LEU A 174 -13.89 40.59 -40.67
CA LEU A 174 -12.61 40.92 -40.06
C LEU A 174 -11.53 41.04 -41.13
N ILE A 175 -10.75 42.12 -41.06
CA ILE A 175 -9.60 42.33 -41.94
C ILE A 175 -8.59 41.19 -41.73
N ARG A 176 -8.06 40.68 -42.84
CA ARG A 176 -7.04 39.63 -42.85
C ARG A 176 -5.92 39.92 -41.86
N GLY A 177 -5.59 38.93 -41.03
CA GLY A 177 -4.56 39.04 -39.98
C GLY A 177 -5.07 39.53 -38.63
N LYS A 178 -6.30 40.06 -38.54
CA LYS A 178 -6.96 40.32 -37.25
C LYS A 178 -7.63 39.05 -36.74
N THR A 179 -7.60 38.85 -35.43
CA THR A 179 -8.33 37.78 -34.75
C THR A 179 -9.25 38.37 -33.71
N LYS A 180 -10.35 37.67 -33.44
CA LYS A 180 -11.29 38.02 -32.37
C LYS A 180 -11.77 36.74 -31.71
N VAL A 181 -11.67 36.65 -30.38
CA VAL A 181 -12.28 35.53 -29.66
C VAL A 181 -13.80 35.71 -29.72
N VAL A 182 -14.49 34.72 -30.28
CA VAL A 182 -15.96 34.67 -30.40
C VAL A 182 -16.54 33.97 -29.18
N GLN A 183 -15.88 32.93 -28.70
CA GLN A 183 -16.28 32.15 -27.53
C GLN A 183 -15.03 31.75 -26.74
N GLU A 184 -15.03 32.00 -25.43
CA GLU A 184 -13.98 31.47 -24.56
C GLU A 184 -14.17 29.97 -24.32
N GLY A 185 -13.07 29.24 -24.21
CA GLY A 185 -13.10 27.82 -23.93
C GLY A 185 -13.30 27.55 -22.43
N VAL A 186 -14.00 26.47 -22.11
CA VAL A 186 -14.24 26.04 -20.73
C VAL A 186 -13.79 24.59 -20.58
N GLU A 187 -12.95 24.31 -19.58
CA GLU A 187 -12.50 22.95 -19.28
C GLU A 187 -13.70 22.04 -18.95
N GLY A 188 -13.69 20.84 -19.51
CA GLY A 188 -14.60 19.79 -19.10
C GLY A 188 -14.17 19.17 -17.77
N LEU A 189 -15.06 18.39 -17.16
CA LEU A 189 -14.79 17.63 -15.95
C LEU A 189 -15.23 16.18 -16.17
N LYS A 190 -14.36 15.26 -15.77
CA LYS A 190 -14.58 13.83 -15.89
C LYS A 190 -14.39 13.19 -14.53
N GLN A 191 -15.41 12.48 -14.08
CA GLN A 191 -15.35 11.70 -12.85
C GLN A 191 -14.83 10.31 -13.16
N LYS A 192 -13.90 9.83 -12.34
CA LYS A 192 -13.48 8.44 -12.30
C LYS A 192 -13.80 7.88 -10.92
N VAL A 193 -14.48 6.74 -10.89
CA VAL A 193 -14.82 6.03 -9.67
C VAL A 193 -13.97 4.78 -9.61
N TYR A 194 -13.12 4.70 -8.59
CA TYR A 194 -12.24 3.57 -8.34
C TYR A 194 -12.78 2.71 -7.21
N ARG A 195 -12.63 1.40 -7.33
CA ARG A 195 -12.66 0.46 -6.20
C ARG A 195 -11.22 0.23 -5.77
N VAL A 196 -10.88 0.64 -4.56
CA VAL A 196 -9.53 0.52 -4.00
C VAL A 196 -9.56 -0.48 -2.86
N VAL A 197 -8.64 -1.45 -2.90
CA VAL A 197 -8.49 -2.50 -1.89
C VAL A 197 -7.23 -2.20 -1.09
N TYR A 198 -7.38 -2.09 0.23
CA TYR A 198 -6.30 -1.90 1.19
C TYR A 198 -6.08 -3.17 1.98
N ALA A 199 -4.82 -3.60 2.13
CA ALA A 199 -4.43 -4.65 3.06
C ALA A 199 -3.57 -4.05 4.18
N ASN A 200 -3.98 -4.21 5.43
CA ASN A 200 -3.32 -3.58 6.59
C ASN A 200 -3.13 -2.06 6.40
N GLY A 201 -4.13 -1.38 5.83
CA GLY A 201 -4.12 0.05 5.55
C GLY A 201 -3.25 0.50 4.36
N LYS A 202 -2.66 -0.43 3.60
CA LYS A 202 -1.86 -0.11 2.40
C LYS A 202 -2.61 -0.47 1.13
N GLU A 203 -2.67 0.44 0.17
CA GLU A 203 -3.30 0.20 -1.13
C GLU A 203 -2.59 -0.96 -1.85
N CYS A 204 -3.33 -2.03 -2.13
CA CYS A 204 -2.83 -3.21 -2.83
C CYS A 204 -3.34 -3.29 -4.27
N LYS A 205 -4.57 -2.83 -4.51
CA LYS A 205 -5.19 -2.88 -5.83
C LYS A 205 -6.15 -1.72 -6.02
N ARG A 206 -6.10 -1.10 -7.20
CA ARG A 206 -7.04 -0.07 -7.67
C ARG A 206 -7.64 -0.49 -9.00
N GLU A 207 -8.96 -0.41 -9.10
CA GLU A 207 -9.71 -0.81 -10.29
C GLU A 207 -10.71 0.29 -10.68
N LEU A 208 -10.64 0.75 -11.94
CA LEU A 208 -11.60 1.73 -12.48
C LEU A 208 -12.95 1.04 -12.68
N VAL A 209 -13.96 1.46 -11.91
CA VAL A 209 -15.31 0.87 -11.95
C VAL A 209 -16.22 1.66 -12.89
N ALA A 210 -16.09 2.99 -12.89
CA ALA A 210 -16.89 3.86 -13.74
C ALA A 210 -16.09 5.12 -14.12
N GLU A 211 -16.37 5.63 -15.30
CA GLU A 211 -15.89 6.92 -15.79
C GLU A 211 -17.07 7.65 -16.44
N GLU A 212 -17.28 8.91 -16.08
CA GLU A 212 -18.39 9.72 -16.57
C GLU A 212 -17.93 11.16 -16.82
N ILE A 213 -18.33 11.75 -17.95
CA ILE A 213 -18.09 13.16 -18.23
C ILE A 213 -19.20 13.97 -17.54
N ILE A 214 -18.87 14.59 -16.40
CA ILE A 214 -19.81 15.45 -15.66
C ILE A 214 -20.07 16.74 -16.44
N ARG A 215 -19.04 17.26 -17.11
CA ARG A 215 -19.12 18.49 -17.89
C ARG A 215 -18.30 18.35 -19.15
N GLU A 216 -18.96 18.50 -20.30
CA GLU A 216 -18.27 18.54 -21.59
C GLU A 216 -17.37 19.79 -21.68
N PRO A 217 -16.16 19.68 -22.25
CA PRO A 217 -15.35 20.84 -22.55
C PRO A 217 -16.02 21.68 -23.65
N ILE A 218 -16.01 23.00 -23.46
CA ILE A 218 -16.52 23.95 -24.46
C ILE A 218 -15.33 24.49 -25.22
N SER A 219 -15.29 24.30 -26.55
CA SER A 219 -14.21 24.82 -27.41
C SER A 219 -14.08 26.35 -27.33
N LYS A 220 -12.85 26.84 -27.39
CA LYS A 220 -12.54 28.26 -27.60
C LYS A 220 -12.63 28.57 -29.09
N ILE A 221 -13.52 29.47 -29.50
CA ILE A 221 -13.67 29.86 -30.91
C ILE A 221 -12.96 31.19 -31.15
N VAL A 222 -12.00 31.19 -32.08
CA VAL A 222 -11.26 32.37 -32.52
C VAL A 222 -11.62 32.67 -33.97
N ALA A 223 -12.34 33.77 -34.20
CA ALA A 223 -12.56 34.29 -35.54
C ALA A 223 -11.26 34.83 -36.13
N VAL A 224 -10.94 34.42 -37.35
CA VAL A 224 -9.77 34.86 -38.11
C VAL A 224 -10.23 35.64 -39.34
N GLY A 225 -9.74 36.86 -39.50
CA GLY A 225 -10.15 37.74 -40.59
C GLY A 225 -9.75 37.21 -41.95
N THR A 226 -10.66 37.27 -42.91
CA THR A 226 -10.42 36.95 -44.33
C THR A 226 -10.69 38.13 -45.26
N ALA A 227 -11.23 39.24 -44.74
CA ALA A 227 -11.52 40.43 -45.55
C ALA A 227 -10.22 41.06 -46.08
N PRO A 228 -10.17 41.47 -47.35
CA PRO A 228 -9.06 42.27 -47.84
C PRO A 228 -9.01 43.62 -47.08
N PRO A 229 -7.82 44.19 -46.83
CA PRO A 229 -7.71 45.54 -46.28
C PRO A 229 -8.47 46.54 -47.18
N PRO A 230 -9.13 47.56 -46.61
CA PRO A 230 -9.76 48.59 -47.43
C PRO A 230 -8.73 49.23 -48.36
N GLU A 231 -9.02 49.23 -49.67
CA GLU A 231 -8.18 49.87 -50.68
C GLU A 231 -8.04 51.36 -50.35
N PHE A 232 -6.85 51.76 -49.93
CA PHE A 232 -6.49 53.17 -49.82
C PHE A 232 -6.19 53.69 -51.23
N LEU A 233 -7.01 54.59 -51.74
CA LEU A 233 -6.79 55.33 -52.98
C LEU A 233 -5.41 56.00 -52.95
N LEU A 234 -4.41 55.43 -53.62
CA LEU A 234 -3.16 56.11 -53.92
C LEU A 234 -2.78 55.94 -55.39
N ALA A 235 -2.79 57.08 -56.08
CA ALA A 235 -2.22 57.26 -57.38
C ALA A 235 -0.72 56.89 -57.36
N SER A 236 -0.35 56.04 -58.33
CA SER A 236 0.87 56.08 -59.13
C SER A 236 2.01 56.99 -58.64
N ARG A 237 3.08 56.36 -58.14
CA ARG A 237 4.45 56.45 -58.71
C ARG A 237 5.34 55.41 -58.05
N GLY A 238 6.14 54.73 -58.88
CA GLY A 238 6.82 53.48 -58.58
C GLY A 238 7.84 53.51 -57.43
N GLY A 239 8.12 52.32 -56.93
CA GLY A 239 9.17 52.05 -55.95
C GLY A 239 8.82 50.86 -55.06
N THR A 240 9.40 49.70 -55.40
CA THR A 240 9.89 48.65 -54.50
C THR A 240 9.11 48.32 -53.21
N LYS A 241 8.56 47.10 -53.19
CA LYS A 241 8.16 46.27 -52.03
C LYS A 241 8.56 46.86 -50.66
N SER A 242 7.63 47.53 -49.99
CA SER A 242 7.75 47.89 -48.59
C SER A 242 7.30 46.72 -47.74
N GLU A 243 8.25 46.14 -47.02
CA GLU A 243 8.06 45.17 -45.95
C GLU A 243 7.09 45.71 -44.90
N GLU A 244 6.18 44.84 -44.47
CA GLU A 244 5.32 45.02 -43.31
C GLU A 244 6.24 45.16 -42.07
N GLN A 245 6.41 46.40 -41.62
CA GLN A 245 7.22 46.72 -40.46
C GLN A 245 6.50 46.20 -39.20
N ASN A 246 6.79 44.96 -38.83
CA ASN A 246 6.64 44.52 -37.44
C ASN A 246 7.42 45.52 -36.57
N ALA A 247 6.75 46.17 -35.62
CA ALA A 247 7.40 47.07 -34.69
C ALA A 247 8.49 46.28 -33.92
N VAL A 248 9.75 46.52 -34.26
CA VAL A 248 10.88 45.83 -33.63
C VAL A 248 11.18 46.51 -32.30
N ARG A 249 10.86 45.84 -31.20
CA ARG A 249 11.09 46.37 -29.83
C ARG A 249 12.57 46.35 -29.43
N GLY A 250 13.37 45.53 -30.09
CA GLY A 250 14.81 45.46 -29.85
C GLY A 250 15.53 44.60 -30.88
N VAL A 251 16.75 45.02 -31.24
CA VAL A 251 17.65 44.29 -32.14
C VAL A 251 18.89 43.90 -31.36
N CYS A 252 19.28 42.63 -31.40
CA CYS A 252 20.57 42.19 -30.86
C CYS A 252 21.25 41.17 -31.79
N ASN A 253 22.58 41.19 -31.80
CA ASN A 253 23.39 40.24 -32.56
C ASN A 253 24.11 39.31 -31.60
N GLY A 254 24.28 38.05 -31.98
CA GLY A 254 25.05 37.11 -31.18
C GLY A 254 25.20 35.75 -31.84
N THR A 255 25.71 34.79 -31.08
CA THR A 255 25.87 33.41 -31.56
C THR A 255 24.60 32.63 -31.25
N ALA A 256 24.09 31.88 -32.22
CA ALA A 256 23.03 30.90 -32.05
C ALA A 256 23.57 29.48 -32.24
N SER A 257 22.95 28.51 -31.57
CA SER A 257 22.97 27.09 -31.95
C SER A 257 21.56 26.57 -32.20
N TRP A 258 21.44 25.26 -32.36
CA TRP A 258 20.18 24.57 -32.43
C TRP A 258 20.19 23.31 -31.57
N TYR A 259 19.02 22.90 -31.09
CA TYR A 259 18.80 21.69 -30.31
C TYR A 259 17.61 20.90 -30.91
N GLY A 260 17.64 19.59 -30.70
CA GLY A 260 16.71 18.66 -31.35
C GLY A 260 16.89 17.24 -30.81
N GLY A 261 16.52 16.24 -31.61
CA GLY A 261 16.81 14.83 -31.36
C GLY A 261 16.49 14.35 -29.94
N SER A 262 17.51 14.32 -29.08
CA SER A 262 17.44 13.88 -27.69
C SER A 262 16.47 14.67 -26.79
N PHE A 263 16.14 15.90 -27.17
CA PHE A 263 15.20 16.74 -26.38
C PHE A 263 13.74 16.60 -26.84
N HIS A 264 13.48 15.98 -27.99
CA HIS A 264 12.13 15.88 -28.53
C HIS A 264 11.22 15.06 -27.61
N GLY A 265 10.07 15.62 -27.24
CA GLY A 265 9.16 15.00 -26.29
C GLY A 265 9.50 15.25 -24.82
N CYS A 266 10.62 15.90 -24.51
CA CYS A 266 10.93 16.34 -23.15
C CYS A 266 10.17 17.62 -22.80
N ASN A 267 9.92 17.84 -21.51
CA ASN A 267 9.38 19.11 -21.03
C ASN A 267 10.44 20.21 -21.15
N THR A 268 10.06 21.33 -21.75
CA THR A 268 10.81 22.60 -21.68
C THR A 268 10.78 23.14 -20.24
N HIS A 269 11.61 24.14 -19.95
CA HIS A 269 11.60 24.85 -18.67
C HIS A 269 10.24 25.47 -18.31
N TYR A 270 9.44 25.84 -19.32
CA TYR A 270 8.11 26.42 -19.14
C TYR A 270 6.98 25.37 -19.12
N GLY A 271 7.32 24.08 -19.14
CA GLY A 271 6.36 22.97 -19.03
C GLY A 271 5.67 22.55 -20.33
N GLU A 272 5.94 23.21 -21.46
CA GLU A 272 5.49 22.73 -22.78
C GLU A 272 6.33 21.54 -23.24
N ILE A 273 5.73 20.56 -23.93
CA ILE A 273 6.48 19.46 -24.56
C ILE A 273 7.27 20.02 -25.76
N PHE A 274 8.58 19.83 -25.77
CA PHE A 274 9.43 20.30 -26.86
C PHE A 274 9.21 19.50 -28.15
N ASN A 275 8.80 20.21 -29.20
CA ASN A 275 8.70 19.68 -30.55
C ASN A 275 9.81 20.24 -31.45
N LYS A 276 10.76 19.39 -31.85
CA LYS A 276 11.88 19.78 -32.71
C LYS A 276 11.44 20.28 -34.10
N ASN A 277 10.21 19.92 -34.52
CA ASN A 277 9.66 20.27 -35.83
C ASN A 277 8.90 21.61 -35.82
N GLU A 278 8.73 22.25 -34.68
CA GLU A 278 8.03 23.54 -34.56
C GLU A 278 8.99 24.73 -34.67
N MET A 279 8.47 25.91 -35.01
CA MET A 279 9.26 27.15 -35.09
C MET A 279 9.42 27.79 -33.71
N THR A 280 10.23 27.13 -32.87
CA THR A 280 10.47 27.52 -31.48
C THR A 280 11.95 27.67 -31.17
N ALA A 281 12.26 28.30 -30.03
CA ALA A 281 13.63 28.52 -29.58
C ALA A 281 13.73 28.67 -28.05
N ALA A 282 14.93 28.40 -27.53
CA ALA A 282 15.29 28.67 -26.15
C ALA A 282 16.06 30.00 -26.03
N SER A 283 15.71 30.83 -25.04
CA SER A 283 16.44 32.07 -24.72
C SER A 283 16.50 32.33 -23.21
N ARG A 284 17.63 32.84 -22.72
CA ARG A 284 17.80 33.22 -21.30
C ARG A 284 17.26 34.62 -21.00
N THR A 285 17.17 35.45 -22.02
CA THR A 285 16.85 36.88 -21.89
C THR A 285 15.46 37.21 -22.41
N LEU A 286 14.97 36.48 -23.41
CA LEU A 286 13.66 36.68 -23.99
C LEU A 286 12.64 35.84 -23.21
N GLY A 287 11.53 36.46 -22.82
CA GLY A 287 10.49 35.80 -22.03
C GLY A 287 9.70 34.77 -22.84
N TYR A 288 9.01 33.89 -22.13
CA TYR A 288 8.10 32.91 -22.71
C TYR A 288 7.10 33.53 -23.71
N SER A 289 6.85 32.82 -24.80
CA SER A 289 5.96 33.20 -25.90
C SER A 289 6.38 34.44 -26.72
N THR A 290 7.56 35.03 -26.44
CA THR A 290 8.10 36.14 -27.24
C THR A 290 8.33 35.69 -28.68
N LYS A 291 7.87 36.47 -29.66
CA LYS A 291 8.16 36.22 -31.08
C LYS A 291 9.41 36.97 -31.50
N VAL A 292 10.33 36.27 -32.14
CA VAL A 292 11.59 36.83 -32.60
C VAL A 292 11.86 36.41 -34.02
N LYS A 293 12.12 37.37 -34.90
CA LYS A 293 12.70 37.10 -36.22
C LYS A 293 14.20 36.87 -36.04
N VAL A 294 14.64 35.67 -36.39
CA VAL A 294 16.03 35.23 -36.31
C VAL A 294 16.59 35.20 -37.72
N THR A 295 17.59 36.02 -38.00
CA THR A 295 18.28 36.06 -39.30
C THR A 295 19.65 35.45 -39.17
N PHE A 296 19.95 34.39 -39.92
CA PHE A 296 21.29 33.81 -39.96
C PHE A 296 22.17 34.61 -40.93
N LEU A 297 23.18 35.28 -40.39
CA LEU A 297 23.96 36.27 -41.15
C LEU A 297 24.76 35.67 -42.30
N LYS A 298 25.08 34.37 -42.24
CA LYS A 298 25.82 33.68 -43.30
C LYS A 298 24.97 33.42 -44.56
N THR A 299 23.69 33.09 -44.38
CA THR A 299 22.78 32.76 -45.48
C THR A 299 21.87 33.93 -45.84
N GLY A 300 21.73 34.92 -44.96
CA GLY A 300 20.78 36.03 -45.08
C GLY A 300 19.32 35.60 -44.87
N ARG A 301 19.05 34.32 -44.62
CA ARG A 301 17.69 33.80 -44.40
C ARG A 301 17.22 34.08 -42.98
N SER A 302 15.92 34.28 -42.84
CA SER A 302 15.28 34.56 -41.55
C SER A 302 14.05 33.71 -41.31
N VAL A 303 13.79 33.38 -40.05
CA VAL A 303 12.57 32.70 -39.60
C VAL A 303 12.04 33.39 -38.36
N ILE A 304 10.72 33.40 -38.17
CA ILE A 304 10.11 33.86 -36.92
C ILE A 304 9.92 32.65 -36.02
N VAL A 305 10.47 32.72 -34.80
CA VAL A 305 10.30 31.70 -33.77
C VAL A 305 9.57 32.27 -32.56
N ARG A 306 8.91 31.39 -31.82
CA ARG A 306 8.38 31.67 -30.47
C ARG A 306 9.33 31.11 -29.42
N ILE A 307 9.61 31.88 -28.37
CA ILE A 307 10.37 31.38 -27.23
C ILE A 307 9.49 30.44 -26.40
N ASN A 308 9.91 29.20 -26.25
CA ASN A 308 9.19 28.18 -25.46
C ASN A 308 10.07 27.49 -24.42
N ASP A 309 11.36 27.80 -24.37
CA ASP A 309 12.29 27.17 -23.44
C ASP A 309 13.32 28.18 -22.88
N TYR A 310 13.91 27.84 -21.75
CA TYR A 310 14.90 28.67 -21.06
C TYR A 310 16.31 28.09 -21.21
N GLY A 311 17.20 28.87 -21.80
CA GLY A 311 18.56 28.46 -22.18
C GLY A 311 19.06 29.34 -23.32
N PRO A 312 20.21 29.10 -23.94
CA PRO A 312 21.22 28.10 -23.60
C PRO A 312 22.26 28.61 -22.59
N PHE A 313 22.93 27.70 -21.89
CA PHE A 313 23.91 28.01 -20.84
C PHE A 313 25.37 28.05 -21.32
N ASN A 314 25.59 27.97 -22.63
CA ASN A 314 26.91 27.89 -23.29
C ASN A 314 27.40 29.23 -23.86
N GLY A 315 26.79 30.36 -23.46
CA GLY A 315 27.15 31.69 -23.95
C GLY A 315 26.51 32.09 -25.28
N HIS A 316 25.71 31.23 -25.91
CA HIS A 316 24.87 31.61 -27.05
C HIS A 316 23.65 32.43 -26.59
N ILE A 317 23.14 33.26 -27.49
CA ILE A 317 22.01 34.17 -27.20
C ILE A 317 20.65 33.54 -27.48
N ILE A 318 20.62 32.51 -28.33
CA ILE A 318 19.42 31.75 -28.68
C ILE A 318 19.80 30.35 -29.16
N ASP A 319 18.95 29.38 -28.83
CA ASP A 319 19.02 28.02 -29.36
C ASP A 319 17.75 27.73 -30.15
N LEU A 320 17.89 27.43 -31.44
CA LEU A 320 16.75 27.18 -32.32
C LEU A 320 16.31 25.71 -32.28
N SER A 321 15.02 25.45 -32.51
CA SER A 321 14.58 24.10 -32.86
C SER A 321 15.24 23.60 -34.15
N GLU A 322 15.20 22.29 -34.37
CA GLU A 322 15.74 21.67 -35.58
C GLU A 322 15.08 22.23 -36.86
N ALA A 323 13.76 22.46 -36.86
CA ALA A 323 13.04 23.05 -37.98
C ALA A 323 13.44 24.51 -38.24
N ALA A 324 13.50 25.34 -37.21
CA ALA A 324 13.88 26.75 -37.35
C ALA A 324 15.34 26.90 -37.84
N ALA A 325 16.24 26.06 -37.33
CA ALA A 325 17.63 26.02 -37.77
C ALA A 325 17.78 25.54 -39.22
N GLN A 326 16.95 24.59 -39.65
CA GLN A 326 16.92 24.13 -41.04
C GLN A 326 16.43 25.25 -41.98
N GLU A 327 15.38 25.98 -41.58
CA GLU A 327 14.73 27.03 -42.37
C GLU A 327 15.68 28.18 -42.72
N ILE A 328 16.53 28.59 -41.77
CA ILE A 328 17.54 29.63 -42.01
C ILE A 328 18.88 29.07 -42.51
N GLY A 329 19.06 27.76 -42.53
CA GLY A 329 20.29 27.10 -42.96
C GLY A 329 21.40 27.06 -41.92
N LEU A 330 21.07 27.23 -40.63
CA LEU A 330 22.01 27.11 -39.53
C LEU A 330 22.35 25.64 -39.22
N LYS A 331 21.39 24.72 -39.38
CA LYS A 331 21.52 23.31 -38.99
C LYS A 331 22.84 22.62 -39.44
N PRO A 332 23.24 22.65 -40.73
CA PRO A 332 24.49 22.00 -41.17
C PRO A 332 25.76 22.66 -40.61
N HIS A 333 25.68 23.87 -40.07
CA HIS A 333 26.82 24.56 -39.43
C HIS A 333 26.89 24.35 -37.92
N GLY A 334 25.80 23.90 -37.29
CA GLY A 334 25.71 23.71 -35.82
C GLY A 334 25.57 25.03 -35.05
N VAL A 335 26.50 25.95 -35.25
CA VAL A 335 26.58 27.27 -34.61
C VAL A 335 26.79 28.38 -35.63
N GLY A 336 26.34 29.60 -35.31
CA GLY A 336 26.46 30.71 -36.26
C GLY A 336 26.06 32.07 -35.70
N LYS A 337 26.51 33.15 -36.35
CA LYS A 337 26.13 34.52 -35.99
C LYS A 337 24.74 34.84 -36.54
N VAL A 338 23.85 35.29 -35.67
CA VAL A 338 22.48 35.68 -35.99
C VAL A 338 22.20 37.11 -35.56
N LYS A 339 21.25 37.74 -36.26
CA LYS A 339 20.55 38.96 -35.83
C LYS A 339 19.17 38.58 -35.34
N LEU A 340 18.82 39.01 -34.13
CA LEU A 340 17.51 38.84 -33.53
C LEU A 340 16.74 40.16 -33.60
N GLU A 341 15.49 40.09 -34.02
CA GLU A 341 14.56 41.21 -34.02
C GLU A 341 13.32 40.78 -33.25
N VAL A 342 13.13 41.34 -32.05
CA VAL A 342 11.99 41.03 -31.20
C VAL A 342 10.76 41.73 -31.76
N LEU A 343 9.72 40.96 -32.05
CA LEU A 343 8.48 41.42 -32.67
C LEU A 343 7.42 41.66 -31.59
N GLU A 344 6.58 42.69 -31.78
CA GLU A 344 5.38 42.93 -30.96
C GLU A 344 4.19 42.01 -31.32
#